data_AF-A0A1L5KR16-F1
#
_entry.id   AF-A0A1L5KR16-F1
#
_cell.length_a   1.000
_cell.length_b   1.000
_cell.length_c   1.000
_cell.angle_alpha   90.00
_cell.angle_beta   90.00
_cell.angle_gamma   90.00
#
_symmetry.space_group_name_H-M   'P 1'
#
loop_
_entity.id
_entity.type
_entity.pdbx_description
1 polymer ?
#
loop_
_entity_poly.entity_id
_entity_poly.type
_entity_poly.pdbx_seq_one_letter_code
_entity_poly.pdbx_strand_id
1 'polypeptide(L)' 'MTIATPERYAEMLDAARRGGYAYPAINVSSSQTLNAALKGFADAESDGIIQVSVG' A
#
# COMPACT_ATOMS: atom_id res chain seq x y z
N MET A 1 10.29 8.17 -5.34
CA MET A 1 8.95 8.65 -5.75
C MET A 1 7.94 7.95 -4.84
N THR A 2 6.97 8.66 -4.26
CA THR A 2 6.06 8.11 -3.21
C THR A 2 5.03 7.10 -3.75
N ILE A 3 4.77 7.12 -5.06
CA ILE A 3 3.88 6.15 -5.74
C ILE A 3 4.76 5.21 -6.55
N ALA A 4 4.55 3.90 -6.39
CA ALA A 4 5.28 2.88 -7.11
C ALA A 4 4.95 2.92 -8.62
N THR A 5 5.96 2.72 -9.47
CA THR A 5 5.74 2.40 -10.89
C THR A 5 5.24 0.97 -11.03
N PRO A 6 4.69 0.56 -12.19
CA PRO A 6 4.28 -0.83 -12.42
C PRO A 6 5.39 -1.85 -12.17
N GLU A 7 6.62 -1.54 -12.58
CA GLU A 7 7.79 -2.40 -12.37
C GLU A 7 8.09 -2.55 -10.88
N ARG A 8 8.07 -1.44 -10.14
CA ARG A 8 8.28 -1.46 -8.69
C ARG A 8 7.17 -2.23 -7.97
N TYR A 9 5.92 -2.09 -8.42
CA TYR A 9 4.81 -2.84 -7.87
C TYR A 9 4.97 -4.36 -8.07
N ALA A 10 5.45 -4.79 -9.25
CA ALA A 10 5.76 -6.20 -9.48
C ALA A 10 6.89 -6.69 -8.55
N GLU A 11 7.97 -5.92 -8.39
CA GLU A 11 9.07 -6.23 -7.46
C GLU A 11 8.59 -6.38 -6.02
N MET A 12 7.67 -5.52 -5.58
CA MET A 12 7.04 -5.59 -4.27
C MET A 12 6.35 -6.95 -4.11
N LEU A 13 5.43 -7.31 -5.01
CA LEU A 13 4.70 -8.58 -4.93
C LEU A 13 5.63 -9.81 -4.90
N ASP A 14 6.68 -9.78 -5.70
CA ASP A 14 7.70 -10.82 -5.71
C ASP A 14 8.48 -10.91 -4.39
N ALA A 15 8.82 -9.75 -3.79
CA ALA A 15 9.49 -9.70 -2.49
C ALA A 15 8.60 -10.25 -1.37
N ALA A 16 7.31 -9.87 -1.34
CA ALA A 16 6.32 -10.39 -0.40
C ALA A 16 6.15 -11.91 -0.53
N ARG A 17 6.05 -12.41 -1.78
CA ARG A 17 5.96 -13.85 -2.07
C ARG A 17 7.18 -14.63 -1.57
N ARG A 18 8.40 -14.13 -1.83
CA ARG A 18 9.64 -14.76 -1.37
C ARG A 18 9.83 -14.68 0.15
N GLY A 19 9.41 -13.56 0.74
CA GLY A 19 9.56 -13.30 2.18
C GLY A 19 8.45 -13.88 3.05
N GLY A 20 7.37 -14.40 2.47
CA GLY A 20 6.26 -14.99 3.21
C GLY A 20 5.39 -13.97 3.95
N TYR A 21 5.27 -12.75 3.42
CA TYR A 21 4.42 -11.69 3.96
C TYR A 21 3.48 -11.13 2.88
N ALA A 22 2.61 -10.20 3.27
CA ALA A 22 1.70 -9.51 2.37
C ALA A 22 1.70 -8.01 2.65
N TYR A 23 1.42 -7.21 1.62
CA TYR A 23 1.18 -5.78 1.79
C TYR A 23 -0.29 -5.51 2.11
N PRO A 24 -0.58 -4.63 3.07
CA PRO A 24 -1.94 -4.20 3.35
C PRO A 24 -2.51 -3.40 2.18
N ALA A 25 -3.77 -3.66 1.84
CA ALA A 25 -4.52 -2.91 0.85
C ALA A 25 -5.70 -2.21 1.54
N ILE A 26 -5.68 -0.88 1.58
CA ILE A 26 -6.59 -0.06 2.37
C ILE A 26 -7.51 0.72 1.43
N ASN A 27 -8.81 0.45 1.54
CA ASN A 27 -9.83 1.26 0.88
C ASN A 27 -9.94 2.62 1.55
N VAL A 28 -9.92 3.68 0.74
CA VAL A 28 -10.07 5.07 1.20
C VAL A 28 -11.22 5.74 0.47
N SER A 29 -11.93 6.62 1.17
CA SER A 29 -13.11 7.35 0.65
C SER A 29 -13.04 8.86 0.83
N SER A 30 -12.00 9.33 1.52
CA SER A 30 -11.75 10.74 1.81
C SER A 30 -10.27 10.99 2.02
N SER A 31 -9.85 12.25 1.90
CA SER A 31 -8.48 12.67 2.25
C SER A 31 -8.12 12.35 3.70
N GLN A 32 -9.09 12.38 4.61
CA GLN A 32 -8.87 12.01 6.01
C GLN A 32 -8.53 10.52 6.15
N THR A 33 -9.29 9.63 5.51
CA THR A 33 -9.01 8.18 5.52
C THR A 33 -7.72 7.84 4.77
N LEU A 34 -7.39 8.59 3.71
CA LEU A 34 -6.11 8.47 3.01
C LEU A 34 -4.93 8.81 3.93
N ASN A 35 -5.00 9.95 4.63
CA ASN A 35 -3.94 10.37 5.56
C ASN A 35 -3.79 9.38 6.73
N ALA A 36 -4.90 8.81 7.22
CA ALA A 36 -4.86 7.77 8.23
C ALA A 36 -4.14 6.50 7.73
N ALA A 37 -4.42 6.06 6.50
CA ALA A 37 -3.74 4.91 5.88
C ALA A 37 -2.23 5.17 5.71
N LEU A 38 -1.86 6.34 5.18
CA LEU A 38 -0.46 6.73 5.01
C LEU A 38 0.30 6.78 6.34
N LYS A 39 -0.34 7.32 7.40
CA LYS A 39 0.23 7.32 8.75
C LYS A 39 0.41 5.90 9.28
N GLY A 40 -0.58 5.02 9.08
CA GLY A 40 -0.49 3.61 9.48
C GLY A 40 0.65 2.86 8.78
N PHE A 41 0.85 3.08 7.48
CA PHE A 41 1.98 2.52 6.74
C PHE A 41 3.33 3.01 7.29
N ALA A 42 3.45 4.31 7.56
CA ALA A 42 4.67 4.88 8.14
C ALA A 42 4.96 4.33 9.55
N ASP A 43 3.94 4.22 10.39
CA ASP A 43 4.08 3.69 11.76
C ASP A 43 4.41 2.20 11.81
N ALA A 44 3.97 1.45 10.80
CA ALA A 44 4.28 0.04 10.62
C ALA A 44 5.59 -0.21 9.85
N GLU A 45 6.30 0.85 9.43
CA GLU A 45 7.46 0.79 8.53
C GLU A 45 7.21 -0.12 7.30
N SER A 46 6.00 -0.02 6.75
CA SER A 46 5.49 -0.93 5.72
C SER A 46 5.11 -0.18 4.46
N ASP A 47 5.48 -0.72 3.30
CA ASP A 47 4.81 -0.33 2.06
C ASP A 47 3.35 -0.79 2.07
N GLY A 48 2.49 -0.14 1.30
CA GLY A 48 1.06 -0.48 1.27
C GLY A 48 0.39 -0.09 -0.04
N ILE A 49 -0.84 -0.55 -0.21
CA ILE A 49 -1.68 -0.30 -1.38
C ILE A 49 -2.85 0.59 -0.94
N ILE A 50 -3.01 1.73 -1.60
CA ILE A 50 -4.21 2.56 -1.48
C ILE A 50 -5.19 2.13 -2.56
N GLN A 51 -6.43 1.82 -2.16
CA GLN A 51 -7.49 1.37 -3.04
C GLN A 51 -8.68 2.32 -2.97
N VAL A 52 -9.33 2.52 -4.11
CA VAL A 52 -10.60 3.27 -4.21
C VAL A 52 -11.60 2.36 -4.89
N SER A 53 -12.73 2.12 -4.23
CA SER A 53 -13.84 1.34 -4.77
C SER A 53 -14.94 2.27 -5.30
N VAL A 54 -15.72 1.79 -6.25
CA VAL A 54 -16.82 2.56 -6.89
C VAL A 54 -18.22 2.14 -6.41
N GLY A 55 -18.29 1.17 -5.49
CA GLY A 55 -19.55 0.48 -5.16
C GLY A 55 -19.80 -0.71 -6.08
#